data_AF-A0A428WPK4-F1
#
_entry.id   AF-A0A428WPK4-F1
#
_cell.length_a   1.000
_cell.length_b   1.000
_cell.length_c   1.000
_cell.angle_alpha   90.00
_cell.angle_beta   90.00
_cell.angle_gamma   90.00
#
_symmetry.space_group_name_H-M   'P 1'
#
loop_
_entity.id
_entity.type
_entity.pdbx_description
1 polymer ?
#
loop_
_entity_poly.entity_id
_entity_poly.type
_entity_poly.pdbx_seq_one_letter_code
_entity_poly.pdbx_strand_id
1 'polypeptide(L)'
;MAASRPAKTSRTSSAYAPRRISFGRITEQLEVPNLLALQTESFDWLVGNEAWQTRSTDDPHAHSGLAEILEEISPIEDFSGTMSLSFSAPRFDEVKASIEECKEKDLTYCAPLFVTAEFTNNT
;
A
#
# COMPACT_ATOMS: atom_id res chain seq x y z
N MET A 1 -16.92 55.38 0.69
CA MET A 1 -17.26 54.47 1.80
C MET A 1 -17.08 53.04 1.28
N ALA A 2 -16.04 52.32 1.72
CA ALA A 2 -15.70 50.99 1.21
C ALA A 2 -16.62 49.91 1.80
N ALA A 3 -17.26 49.11 0.96
CA ALA A 3 -18.13 48.01 1.39
C ALA A 3 -17.27 46.83 1.90
N SER A 4 -17.37 46.50 3.18
CA SER A 4 -16.81 45.28 3.76
C SER A 4 -17.58 44.06 3.24
N ARG A 5 -16.88 43.13 2.59
CA ARG A 5 -17.48 41.94 1.98
C ARG A 5 -17.45 40.77 2.97
N PRO A 6 -18.50 39.93 3.03
CA PRO A 6 -18.58 38.83 4.00
C PRO A 6 -17.53 37.76 3.69
N ALA A 7 -16.81 37.35 4.72
CA ALA A 7 -15.80 36.32 4.63
C ALA A 7 -16.42 34.92 4.77
N LYS A 8 -15.93 33.93 4.00
CA LYS A 8 -16.47 32.57 3.99
C LYS A 8 -15.75 31.73 5.04
N THR A 9 -16.45 30.88 5.79
CA THR A 9 -15.79 29.91 6.68
C THR A 9 -15.09 28.84 5.83
N SER A 10 -13.80 28.60 6.11
CA SER A 10 -13.02 27.51 5.51
C SER A 10 -13.68 26.18 5.86
N ARG A 11 -13.98 25.34 4.86
CA ARG A 11 -14.42 23.96 5.12
C ARG A 11 -13.19 23.17 5.58
N THR A 12 -13.08 22.98 6.89
CA THR A 12 -12.16 22.00 7.48
C THR A 12 -12.94 20.71 7.70
N SER A 13 -12.48 19.61 7.11
CA SER A 13 -13.09 18.28 7.24
C SER A 13 -12.98 17.68 8.65
N SER A 14 -12.17 18.28 9.52
CA SER A 14 -12.01 17.85 10.91
C SER A 14 -13.10 18.43 11.82
N ALA A 15 -13.78 17.54 12.56
CA ALA A 15 -14.78 17.88 13.57
C ALA A 15 -14.22 18.77 14.71
N TYR A 16 -12.90 18.79 14.89
CA TYR A 16 -12.22 19.54 15.94
C TYR A 16 -11.47 20.77 15.42
N ALA A 17 -11.53 21.05 14.12
CA ALA A 17 -10.82 22.18 13.57
C ALA A 17 -11.45 23.51 14.05
N PRO A 18 -10.63 24.48 14.52
CA PRO A 18 -11.13 25.77 14.93
C PRO A 18 -11.69 26.53 13.73
N ARG A 19 -12.73 27.33 13.96
CA ARG A 19 -13.40 28.11 12.89
C ARG A 19 -12.43 29.13 12.28
N ARG A 20 -11.89 28.83 11.09
CA ARG A 20 -11.01 29.72 10.33
C ARG A 20 -11.78 30.41 9.22
N ILE A 21 -11.64 31.74 9.15
CA ILE A 21 -12.23 32.56 8.10
C ILE A 21 -11.29 32.56 6.88
N SER A 22 -11.85 32.29 5.70
CA SER A 22 -11.18 32.34 4.40
C SER A 22 -11.69 33.52 3.57
N PHE A 23 -10.75 34.22 2.92
CA PHE A 23 -11.03 35.32 1.98
C PHE A 23 -10.88 34.87 0.51
N GLY A 24 -10.75 33.56 0.26
CA GLY A 24 -10.70 32.99 -1.08
C GLY A 24 -11.94 33.32 -1.89
N ARG A 25 -11.74 33.85 -3.10
CA ARG A 25 -12.84 34.21 -4.02
C ARG A 25 -13.32 33.01 -4.84
N ILE A 26 -12.41 32.09 -5.13
CA ILE A 26 -12.65 30.85 -5.88
C ILE A 26 -13.09 29.77 -4.89
N THR A 27 -14.04 28.94 -5.29
CA THR A 27 -14.47 27.77 -4.51
C THR A 27 -13.60 26.59 -4.94
N GLU A 28 -13.01 25.86 -3.99
CA GLU A 28 -12.31 24.60 -4.29
C GLU A 28 -13.34 23.52 -4.64
N GLN A 29 -13.23 22.95 -5.83
CA GLN A 29 -14.12 21.88 -6.31
C GLN A 29 -13.64 20.48 -5.88
N LEU A 30 -12.33 20.33 -5.70
CA LEU A 30 -11.70 19.09 -5.26
C LEU A 30 -11.15 19.30 -3.85
N GLU A 31 -11.40 18.33 -2.98
CA GLU A 31 -10.82 18.33 -1.63
C GLU A 31 -9.35 17.90 -1.67
N VAL A 32 -8.63 18.24 -0.60
CA VAL A 32 -7.25 17.80 -0.42
C VAL A 32 -7.26 16.27 -0.28
N PRO A 33 -6.54 15.52 -1.15
CA PRO A 33 -6.49 14.08 -1.04
C PRO A 33 -5.72 13.65 0.20
N ASN A 34 -5.80 12.36 0.53
CA ASN A 34 -4.95 11.79 1.57
C ASN A 34 -3.48 11.94 1.18
N LEU A 35 -2.73 12.75 1.94
CA LEU A 35 -1.33 13.06 1.66
C LEU A 35 -0.38 11.86 1.89
N LEU A 36 -0.85 10.83 2.61
CA LEU A 36 -0.12 9.58 2.82
C LEU A 36 -0.49 8.50 1.80
N ALA A 37 -1.49 8.75 0.94
CA ALA A 37 -2.01 7.77 -0.01
C ALA A 37 -0.90 7.17 -0.87
N LEU A 38 0.01 8.00 -1.40
CA LEU A 38 1.10 7.51 -2.24
C LEU A 38 1.96 6.46 -1.53
N GLN A 39 2.24 6.65 -0.24
CA GLN A 39 3.08 5.75 0.54
C GLN A 39 2.30 4.50 0.94
N THR A 40 1.08 4.67 1.47
CA THR A 40 0.26 3.56 1.94
C THR A 40 -0.20 2.69 0.79
N GLU A 41 -0.73 3.29 -0.29
CA GLU A 41 -1.30 2.54 -1.41
C GLU A 41 -0.23 1.80 -2.21
N SER A 42 0.97 2.37 -2.34
CA SER A 42 2.11 1.71 -2.99
C SER A 42 2.56 0.47 -2.21
N PHE A 43 2.67 0.58 -0.88
CA PHE A 43 3.03 -0.55 -0.04
C PHE A 43 1.93 -1.62 0.02
N ASP A 44 0.67 -1.20 0.08
CA ASP A 44 -0.49 -2.09 0.04
C ASP A 44 -0.49 -2.93 -1.25
N TRP A 45 -0.18 -2.32 -2.41
CA TRP A 45 -0.02 -3.02 -3.69
C TRP A 45 1.15 -4.00 -3.66
N LEU A 46 2.31 -3.58 -3.14
CA LEU A 46 3.50 -4.44 -3.08
C LEU A 46 3.21 -5.72 -2.28
N VAL A 47 2.59 -5.58 -1.11
CA VAL A 47 2.28 -6.69 -0.20
C VAL A 47 1.06 -7.49 -0.63
N GLY A 48 0.08 -6.85 -1.28
CA GLY A 48 -1.19 -7.48 -1.66
C GLY A 48 -2.14 -7.67 -0.48
N ASN A 49 -2.19 -6.73 0.46
CA ASN A 49 -3.04 -6.84 1.66
C ASN A 49 -4.54 -6.69 1.35
N GLU A 50 -5.40 -6.94 2.35
CA GLU A 50 -6.87 -6.87 2.20
C GLU A 50 -7.36 -5.51 1.68
N ALA A 51 -6.70 -4.41 2.09
CA ALA A 51 -7.06 -3.06 1.65
C ALA A 51 -6.79 -2.84 0.15
N TRP A 52 -5.70 -3.41 -0.38
CA TRP A 52 -5.45 -3.42 -1.82
C TRP A 52 -6.38 -4.38 -2.56
N GLN A 53 -6.62 -5.59 -2.02
CA GLN A 53 -7.52 -6.57 -2.64
C GLN A 53 -8.94 -6.04 -2.81
N THR A 54 -9.46 -5.34 -1.79
CA THR A 54 -10.79 -4.70 -1.82
C THR A 54 -10.88 -3.63 -2.91
N ARG A 55 -9.79 -2.89 -3.15
CA ARG A 55 -9.72 -1.86 -4.20
C ARG A 55 -9.57 -2.44 -5.60
N SER A 56 -8.97 -3.62 -5.71
CA SER A 56 -8.59 -4.24 -6.99
C SER A 56 -9.53 -5.36 -7.42
N THR A 57 -10.64 -5.57 -6.70
CA THR A 57 -11.59 -6.67 -6.94
C THR A 57 -12.22 -6.63 -8.34
N ASP A 58 -12.34 -5.44 -8.93
CA ASP A 58 -12.94 -5.25 -10.26
C ASP A 58 -11.95 -5.52 -11.42
N ASP A 59 -10.66 -5.67 -11.13
CA ASP A 59 -9.62 -5.89 -12.14
C ASP A 59 -9.18 -7.36 -12.18
N PRO A 60 -9.51 -8.11 -13.24
CA PRO A 60 -9.11 -9.52 -13.38
C PRO A 60 -7.61 -9.72 -13.58
N HIS A 61 -6.85 -8.65 -13.86
CA HIS A 61 -5.40 -8.66 -14.04
C HIS A 61 -4.66 -8.02 -12.86
N ALA A 62 -5.34 -7.82 -11.72
CA ALA A 62 -4.68 -7.29 -10.53
C ALA A 62 -3.78 -8.34 -9.88
N HIS A 63 -2.46 -8.13 -9.99
CA HIS A 63 -1.44 -8.86 -9.25
C HIS A 63 -0.77 -7.92 -8.24
N SER A 64 -0.48 -8.44 -7.04
CA SER A 64 0.35 -7.71 -6.08
C SER A 64 1.79 -7.68 -6.57
N GLY A 65 2.56 -6.67 -6.15
CA GLY A 65 3.94 -6.52 -6.63
C GLY A 65 4.82 -7.74 -6.31
N LEU A 66 4.65 -8.36 -5.13
CA LEU A 66 5.36 -9.61 -4.82
C LEU A 66 4.88 -10.80 -5.64
N ALA A 67 3.58 -10.90 -5.93
CA ALA A 67 3.06 -11.99 -6.77
C ALA A 67 3.59 -11.88 -8.20
N GLU A 68 3.61 -10.66 -8.76
CA GLU A 68 4.15 -10.36 -10.09
C GLU A 68 5.62 -10.77 -10.20
N ILE A 69 6.46 -10.38 -9.23
CA ILE A 69 7.88 -10.73 -9.25
C ILE A 69 8.07 -12.26 -9.12
N LEU A 70 7.30 -12.93 -8.27
CA LEU A 70 7.42 -14.39 -8.10
C LEU A 70 6.98 -15.15 -9.36
N GLU A 71 5.98 -14.64 -10.08
CA GLU A 71 5.55 -15.18 -11.36
C GLU A 71 6.61 -14.94 -12.45
N GLU A 72 7.26 -13.78 -12.48
CA GLU A 72 8.32 -13.47 -13.45
C GLU A 72 9.56 -14.36 -13.29
N ILE A 73 9.98 -14.65 -12.05
CA ILE A 73 11.16 -15.50 -11.81
C ILE A 73 10.87 -17.00 -11.98
N SER A 74 9.59 -17.41 -12.09
CA SER A 74 9.17 -18.81 -12.13
C SER A 74 8.75 -19.22 -13.55
N PRO A 75 9.06 -20.45 -14.00
CA PRO A 75 9.90 -21.45 -13.35
C PRO A 75 11.39 -21.17 -13.51
N ILE A 76 12.18 -21.49 -12.49
CA ILE A 76 13.64 -21.59 -12.59
C ILE A 76 14.00 -22.98 -13.10
N GLU A 77 14.62 -23.07 -14.27
CA GLU A 77 14.97 -24.33 -14.92
C GLU A 77 16.48 -24.55 -14.94
N ASP A 78 16.90 -25.82 -14.88
CA ASP A 78 18.28 -26.21 -15.14
C ASP A 78 18.60 -26.21 -16.65
N PHE A 79 19.88 -26.20 -17.03
CA PHE A 79 20.29 -26.20 -18.44
C PHE A 79 19.77 -27.41 -19.24
N SER A 80 19.52 -28.54 -18.56
CA SER A 80 19.06 -29.78 -19.18
C SER A 80 17.54 -29.87 -19.28
N GLY A 81 16.80 -28.93 -18.68
CA GLY A 81 15.33 -28.91 -18.62
C GLY A 81 14.70 -30.06 -17.84
N THR A 82 15.49 -30.79 -17.05
CA THR A 82 15.05 -31.97 -16.28
C THR A 82 14.48 -31.56 -14.92
N MET A 83 14.86 -30.39 -14.41
CA MET A 83 14.46 -29.92 -13.08
C MET A 83 13.94 -28.49 -13.16
N SER A 84 12.80 -28.23 -12.49
CA SER A 84 12.25 -26.88 -12.37
C SER A 84 11.83 -26.56 -10.93
N LEU A 85 12.00 -25.30 -10.52
CA LEU A 85 11.58 -24.75 -9.23
C LEU A 85 10.64 -23.56 -9.47
N SER A 86 9.45 -23.61 -8.88
CA SER A 86 8.44 -22.55 -8.97
C SER A 86 8.12 -21.99 -7.59
N PHE A 87 7.89 -20.68 -7.51
CA PHE A 87 7.46 -20.00 -6.29
C PHE A 87 6.03 -19.49 -6.43
N SER A 88 5.25 -19.64 -5.37
CA SER A 88 3.85 -19.20 -5.32
C SER A 88 3.45 -18.76 -3.91
N ALA A 89 2.27 -18.12 -3.82
CA ALA A 89 1.60 -17.78 -2.56
C ALA A 89 2.50 -17.07 -1.51
N PRO A 90 2.96 -15.84 -1.79
CA PRO A 90 3.65 -15.03 -0.79
C PRO A 90 2.72 -14.73 0.39
N ARG A 91 3.17 -14.98 1.61
CA ARG A 91 2.43 -14.69 2.85
C ARG A 91 3.33 -14.09 3.90
N PHE A 92 2.77 -13.19 4.70
CA PHE A 92 3.45 -12.59 5.84
C PHE A 92 2.89 -13.16 7.14
N ASP A 93 3.80 -13.42 8.08
CA ASP A 93 3.42 -13.71 9.47
C ASP A 93 3.28 -12.41 10.27
N GLU A 94 2.92 -12.55 11.54
CA GLU A 94 2.86 -11.41 12.46
C GLU A 94 4.20 -10.69 12.58
N VAL A 95 4.11 -9.39 12.86
CA VAL A 95 5.29 -8.53 13.07
C VAL A 95 6.06 -8.99 14.31
N LYS A 96 7.39 -8.96 14.21
CA LYS A 96 8.26 -9.52 15.27
C LYS A 96 8.16 -8.79 16.61
N ALA A 97 7.87 -7.50 16.58
CA ALA A 97 7.79 -6.61 17.74
C ALA A 97 6.88 -5.42 17.44
N SER A 98 6.40 -4.73 18.48
CA SER A 98 5.59 -3.52 18.30
C SER A 98 6.45 -2.34 17.83
N ILE A 99 5.80 -1.29 17.34
CA ILE A 99 6.49 -0.07 16.89
C ILE A 99 7.22 0.61 18.06
N GLU A 100 6.63 0.64 19.25
CA GLU A 100 7.30 1.23 20.43
C GLU A 100 8.54 0.44 20.81
N GLU A 101 8.45 -0.89 20.85
CA GLU A 101 9.57 -1.75 21.19
C GLU A 101 10.70 -1.64 20.16
N CYS A 102 10.37 -1.60 18.87
CA CYS A 102 11.36 -1.40 17.81
C CYS A 102 12.10 -0.07 17.97
N LYS A 103 11.40 1.00 18.36
CA LYS A 103 12.01 2.32 18.61
C LYS A 103 12.87 2.35 19.87
N GLU A 104 12.47 1.65 20.93
CA GLU A 104 13.21 1.63 22.21
C GLU A 104 14.47 0.78 22.14
N LYS A 105 14.42 -0.36 21.43
CA LYS A 105 15.50 -1.35 21.36
C LYS A 105 16.34 -1.27 20.09
N ASP A 106 16.18 -0.20 19.30
CA ASP A 106 16.83 -0.02 17.98
C ASP A 106 16.67 -1.24 17.05
N LEU A 107 15.48 -1.85 17.03
CA LEU A 107 15.16 -2.98 16.15
C LEU A 107 14.53 -2.50 14.84
N THR A 108 14.65 -3.30 13.79
CA THR A 108 13.93 -3.06 12.54
C THR A 108 12.52 -3.63 12.62
N TYR A 109 11.51 -2.78 12.43
CA TYR A 109 10.12 -3.20 12.33
C TYR A 109 9.92 -4.01 11.03
N CYS A 110 9.71 -5.31 11.16
CA CYS A 110 9.58 -6.23 10.04
C CYS A 110 8.67 -7.42 10.37
N ALA A 111 8.09 -8.01 9.33
CA ALA A 111 7.38 -9.28 9.37
C ALA A 111 8.15 -10.33 8.54
N PRO A 112 8.19 -11.60 8.96
CA PRO A 112 8.73 -12.68 8.13
C PRO A 112 7.89 -12.88 6.85
N LEU A 113 8.57 -13.07 5.71
CA LEU A 113 7.95 -13.44 4.44
C LEU A 113 8.15 -14.93 4.19
N PHE A 114 7.07 -15.65 3.92
CA PHE A 114 7.08 -17.04 3.49
C PHE A 114 6.53 -17.17 2.08
N VAL A 115 7.09 -18.11 1.33
CA VAL A 115 6.64 -18.48 -0.02
C VAL A 115 6.46 -19.99 -0.08
N THR A 116 5.52 -20.44 -0.89
CA THR A 116 5.39 -21.87 -1.23
C THR A 116 6.30 -22.16 -2.42
N ALA A 117 7.19 -23.13 -2.26
CA ALA A 117 8.12 -23.54 -3.31
C ALA A 117 7.74 -24.94 -3.79
N GLU A 118 7.59 -25.10 -5.10
CA GLU A 118 7.26 -26.37 -5.76
C GLU A 118 8.42 -26.79 -6.65
N PHE A 119 8.93 -28.00 -6.42
CA PHE A 119 10.01 -28.58 -7.19
C PHE A 119 9.46 -29.70 -8.08
N THR A 120 9.70 -29.62 -9.39
CA THR A 120 9.27 -30.62 -10.37
C THR A 120 10.48 -31.26 -11.05
N ASN A 121 10.44 -32.58 -11.21
CA ASN A 121 11.41 -33.34 -11.99
C ASN A 121 10.72 -33.81 -13.28
N ASN A 122 11.11 -33.21 -14.40
CA ASN A 122 10.65 -33.50 -15.74
C ASN A 122 11.44 -34.73 -16.24
N THR A 123 10.91 -35.93 -16.00
CA THR A 123 11.50 -37.18 -16.50
C THR A 123 11.26 -37.35 -18.00
#